data_AF-A0A242CVN8-F1
#
_entry.id   AF-A0A242CVN8-F1
#
_cell.length_a   1.000
_cell.length_b   1.000
_cell.length_c   1.000
_cell.angle_alpha   90.00
_cell.angle_beta   90.00
_cell.angle_gamma   90.00
#
_symmetry.space_group_name_H-M   'P 1'
#
loop_
_entity.id
_entity.type
_entity.pdbx_description
1 polymer ?
#
loop_
_entity_poly.entity_id
_entity_poly.type
_entity_poly.pdbx_seq_one_letter_code
_entity_poly.pdbx_strand_id
1 'polypeptide(L)'
;MKMENNIEMGMDSTEEILQEEIRRKIETLEYTTEETKDIYFQQLAKCDKHSELQELINVIEIGEQQLYEIEKSMFQTLEDCIWRINEFKYLPMAEKNQWIEKVIACDLPESMDATYTEALEAENEASNTIRETSKRSFDGWTIFIDY
;
A
#
# COMPACT_ATOMS: atom_id res chain seq x y z
N MET A 1 -52.82 -31.73 37.43
CA MET A 1 -52.43 -31.67 36.01
C MET A 1 -51.48 -30.50 35.85
N LYS A 2 -50.24 -30.77 35.45
CA LYS A 2 -49.18 -29.76 35.34
C LYS A 2 -49.40 -28.94 34.07
N MET A 3 -49.28 -27.62 34.21
CA MET A 3 -49.10 -26.70 33.08
C MET A 3 -47.68 -26.89 32.56
N GLU A 4 -47.54 -27.28 31.30
CA GLU A 4 -46.26 -27.21 30.59
C GLU A 4 -46.18 -25.84 29.93
N ASN A 5 -45.48 -24.93 30.61
CA ASN A 5 -44.96 -23.71 30.01
C ASN A 5 -43.72 -24.08 29.20
N ASN A 6 -43.85 -24.18 27.88
CA ASN A 6 -42.70 -24.11 26.98
C ASN A 6 -42.41 -22.62 26.70
N ILE A 7 -41.36 -22.11 27.35
CA ILE A 7 -40.74 -20.84 27.00
C ILE A 7 -39.46 -21.22 26.23
N GLU A 8 -39.59 -21.40 24.92
CA GLU A 8 -38.47 -21.26 23.97
C GLU A 8 -38.54 -19.83 23.42
N MET A 9 -37.97 -18.86 24.14
CA MET A 9 -37.77 -17.50 23.62
C MET A 9 -36.56 -16.87 24.33
N GLY A 10 -35.36 -17.22 23.87
CA GLY A 10 -34.14 -16.63 24.45
C GLY A 10 -32.84 -16.76 23.65
N MET A 11 -32.84 -17.41 22.46
CA MET A 11 -31.61 -17.58 21.66
C MET A 11 -31.60 -16.77 20.36
N ASP A 12 -32.75 -16.42 19.76
CA ASP A 12 -32.79 -15.70 18.46
C ASP A 12 -32.28 -14.24 18.53
N SER A 13 -32.60 -13.47 19.57
CA SER A 13 -32.40 -12.02 19.49
C SER A 13 -30.93 -11.58 19.52
N THR A 14 -30.06 -12.31 20.22
CA THR A 14 -28.64 -11.95 20.35
C THR A 14 -27.83 -12.27 19.11
N GLU A 15 -28.19 -13.34 18.40
CA GLU A 15 -27.51 -13.74 17.16
C GLU A 15 -27.96 -12.85 16.01
N GLU A 16 -29.25 -12.49 15.93
CA GLU A 16 -29.76 -11.52 14.96
C GLU A 16 -29.10 -10.14 15.11
N ILE A 17 -28.94 -9.65 16.35
CA ILE A 17 -28.24 -8.38 16.62
C ILE A 17 -26.78 -8.48 16.14
N LEU A 18 -26.09 -9.58 16.45
CA LEU A 18 -24.71 -9.77 16.04
C LEU A 18 -24.56 -9.87 14.51
N GLN A 19 -25.48 -10.55 13.83
CA GLN A 19 -25.48 -10.61 12.36
C GLN A 19 -25.65 -9.23 11.73
N GLU A 20 -26.55 -8.39 12.28
CA GLU A 20 -26.75 -7.03 11.82
C GLU A 20 -25.51 -6.15 12.09
N GLU A 21 -24.85 -6.32 13.23
CA GLU A 21 -23.58 -5.65 13.54
C GLU A 21 -22.47 -6.04 12.55
N ILE A 22 -22.34 -7.35 12.26
CA ILE A 22 -21.36 -7.84 11.27
C ILE A 22 -21.67 -7.28 9.88
N ARG A 23 -22.95 -7.27 9.49
CA ARG A 23 -23.37 -6.71 8.20
C ARG A 23 -22.92 -5.26 8.06
N ARG A 24 -23.24 -4.41 9.04
CA ARG A 24 -22.80 -3.01 9.04
C ARG A 24 -21.29 -2.89 9.00
N LYS A 25 -20.59 -3.76 9.72
CA LYS A 25 -19.13 -3.78 9.72
C LYS A 25 -18.58 -4.01 8.30
N ILE A 26 -19.10 -5.02 7.60
CA ILE A 26 -18.71 -5.35 6.21
C ILE A 26 -18.97 -4.15 5.29
N GLU A 27 -20.12 -3.47 5.42
CA GLU A 27 -20.44 -2.28 4.61
C GLU A 27 -19.42 -1.15 4.80
N THR A 28 -18.91 -1.00 6.03
CA THR A 28 -17.97 0.06 6.41
C THR A 28 -16.48 -0.28 6.24
N LEU A 29 -16.13 -1.46 5.73
CA LEU A 29 -14.73 -1.79 5.45
C LEU A 29 -14.18 -0.82 4.39
N GLU A 30 -13.06 -0.18 4.72
CA GLU A 30 -12.43 0.89 3.96
C GLU A 30 -11.44 0.33 2.94
N TYR A 31 -10.66 -0.68 3.34
CA TYR A 31 -9.56 -1.24 2.56
C TYR A 31 -9.98 -2.49 1.77
N THR A 32 -11.10 -3.10 2.16
CA THR A 32 -11.65 -4.29 1.49
C THR A 32 -12.42 -3.93 0.22
N THR A 33 -12.18 -4.66 -0.87
CA THR A 33 -12.90 -4.50 -2.15
C THR A 33 -14.35 -4.95 -2.06
N GLU A 34 -15.23 -4.40 -2.92
CA GLU A 34 -16.63 -4.81 -2.99
C GLU A 34 -16.82 -6.30 -3.28
N GLU A 35 -15.98 -6.88 -4.15
CA GLU A 35 -15.99 -8.33 -4.43
C GLU A 35 -15.72 -9.16 -3.17
N THR A 36 -14.82 -8.69 -2.30
CA THR A 36 -14.50 -9.38 -1.04
C THR A 36 -15.60 -9.15 0.00
N LYS A 37 -16.23 -7.96 0.04
CA LYS A 37 -17.42 -7.71 0.87
C LYS A 37 -18.57 -8.63 0.50
N ASP A 38 -18.82 -8.85 -0.79
CA ASP A 38 -19.83 -9.80 -1.26
C ASP A 38 -19.57 -11.24 -0.76
N ILE A 39 -18.30 -11.66 -0.73
CA ILE A 39 -17.90 -12.95 -0.16
C ILE A 39 -18.21 -13.00 1.34
N TYR A 40 -17.89 -11.93 2.09
CA TYR A 40 -18.22 -11.87 3.53
C TYR A 40 -19.72 -11.90 3.78
N PHE A 41 -20.53 -11.22 2.97
CA PHE A 41 -22.00 -11.32 3.08
C PHE A 41 -22.52 -12.73 2.79
N GLN A 42 -21.95 -13.42 1.79
CA GLN A 42 -22.30 -14.81 1.49
C GLN A 42 -21.90 -15.77 2.62
N GLN A 43 -20.81 -15.48 3.33
CA GLN A 43 -20.40 -16.27 4.50
C GLN A 43 -21.29 -15.99 5.71
N LEU A 44 -21.60 -14.71 5.97
CA LEU A 44 -22.51 -14.30 7.04
C LEU A 44 -23.88 -14.98 6.91
N ALA A 45 -24.42 -15.06 5.70
CA ALA A 45 -25.70 -15.72 5.42
C ALA A 45 -25.69 -17.25 5.65
N LYS A 46 -24.52 -17.86 5.85
CA LYS A 46 -24.34 -19.29 6.13
C LYS A 46 -23.99 -19.57 7.60
N CYS A 47 -23.79 -18.54 8.42
CA CYS A 47 -23.44 -18.68 9.82
C CYS A 47 -24.72 -18.85 10.66
N ASP A 48 -24.89 -20.04 11.23
CA ASP A 48 -26.07 -20.40 12.01
C ASP A 48 -25.79 -20.49 13.52
N LYS A 49 -24.54 -20.23 13.92
CA LYS A 49 -24.10 -20.30 15.32
C LYS A 49 -23.30 -19.09 15.72
N HIS A 50 -23.48 -18.65 16.96
CA HIS A 50 -22.65 -17.61 17.56
C HIS A 50 -21.13 -17.81 17.36
N SER A 51 -20.61 -19.03 17.47
CA SER A 51 -19.17 -19.29 17.27
C SER A 51 -18.70 -19.00 15.85
N GLU A 52 -19.53 -19.32 14.85
CA GLU A 52 -19.22 -19.07 13.44
C GLU A 52 -19.26 -17.56 13.13
N LEU A 53 -20.21 -16.84 13.75
CA LEU A 53 -20.28 -15.38 13.67
C LEU A 53 -19.03 -14.71 14.27
N GLN A 54 -18.56 -15.20 15.42
CA GLN A 54 -17.32 -14.69 16.05
C GLN A 54 -16.08 -14.99 15.22
N GLU A 55 -15.98 -16.18 14.63
CA GLU A 55 -14.89 -16.51 13.71
C GLU A 55 -14.89 -15.59 12.49
N LEU A 56 -16.06 -15.32 11.91
CA LEU A 56 -16.19 -14.40 10.77
C LEU A 56 -15.77 -12.97 11.13
N ILE A 57 -16.15 -12.45 12.30
CA ILE A 57 -15.69 -11.16 12.80
C ILE A 57 -14.17 -11.10 12.83
N ASN A 58 -13.54 -12.12 13.42
CA ASN A 58 -12.09 -12.17 13.58
C ASN A 58 -11.38 -12.23 12.21
N VAL A 59 -11.91 -13.00 11.26
CA VAL A 59 -11.39 -13.03 9.88
C VAL A 59 -11.48 -11.66 9.22
N ILE A 60 -12.61 -10.97 9.34
CA ILE A 60 -12.81 -9.63 8.80
C ILE A 60 -11.84 -8.64 9.44
N GLU A 61 -11.68 -8.67 10.76
CA GLU A 61 -10.78 -7.77 11.50
C GLU A 61 -9.32 -7.94 11.11
N ILE A 62 -8.85 -9.18 11.08
CA ILE A 62 -7.48 -9.49 10.70
C ILE A 62 -7.24 -9.11 9.23
N GLY A 63 -8.18 -9.44 8.34
CA GLY A 63 -8.08 -9.12 6.92
C GLY A 63 -7.99 -7.62 6.68
N GLU A 64 -8.91 -6.84 7.26
CA GLU A 64 -8.93 -5.39 7.12
C GLU A 64 -7.66 -4.74 7.69
N GLN A 65 -7.20 -5.19 8.86
CA GLN A 65 -5.95 -4.70 9.45
C GLN A 65 -4.74 -4.98 8.54
N GLN A 66 -4.69 -6.17 7.92
CA GLN A 66 -3.61 -6.51 7.00
C GLN A 66 -3.64 -5.66 5.73
N LEU A 67 -4.83 -5.42 5.16
CA LEU A 67 -4.98 -4.56 3.98
C LEU A 67 -4.55 -3.12 4.27
N TYR A 68 -4.93 -2.58 5.43
CA TYR A 68 -4.46 -1.28 5.88
C TYR A 68 -2.93 -1.20 5.99
N GLU A 69 -2.29 -2.19 6.63
CA GLU A 69 -0.83 -2.20 6.75
C GLU A 69 -0.13 -2.29 5.39
N ILE A 70 -0.69 -3.07 4.44
CA ILE A 70 -0.18 -3.16 3.08
C ILE A 70 -0.27 -1.80 2.38
N GLU A 71 -1.45 -1.17 2.37
CA GLU A 71 -1.65 0.11 1.69
C GLU A 71 -0.76 1.20 2.30
N LYS A 72 -0.69 1.25 3.63
CA LYS A 72 0.20 2.17 4.34
C LYS A 72 1.67 1.94 3.97
N SER A 73 2.13 0.69 3.91
CA SER A 73 3.50 0.36 3.49
C SER A 73 3.75 0.80 2.06
N MET A 74 2.80 0.58 1.14
CA MET A 74 2.92 1.01 -0.25
C MET A 74 3.06 2.53 -0.35
N PHE A 75 2.23 3.29 0.35
CA PHE A 75 2.32 4.76 0.36
C PHE A 75 3.63 5.26 0.93
N GLN A 76 4.11 4.65 2.03
CA GLN A 76 5.39 5.03 2.63
C GLN A 76 6.56 4.79 1.68
N THR A 77 6.63 3.61 1.04
CA THR A 77 7.67 3.31 0.06
C THR A 77 7.62 4.25 -1.14
N LEU A 78 6.41 4.52 -1.66
CA LEU A 78 6.20 5.45 -2.76
C LEU A 78 6.70 6.86 -2.40
N GLU A 79 6.28 7.38 -1.26
CA GLU A 79 6.68 8.71 -0.78
C GLU A 79 8.20 8.81 -0.61
N ASP A 80 8.82 7.83 0.04
CA ASP A 80 10.27 7.75 0.22
C ASP A 80 11.03 7.77 -1.11
N CYS A 81 10.58 6.98 -2.10
CA CYS A 81 11.20 6.94 -3.42
C CYS A 81 11.10 8.29 -4.13
N ILE A 82 9.93 8.93 -4.12
CA ILE A 82 9.71 10.24 -4.74
C ILE A 82 10.63 11.29 -4.13
N TRP A 83 10.72 11.35 -2.80
CA TRP A 83 11.59 12.31 -2.10
C TRP A 83 13.05 12.12 -2.49
N ARG A 84 13.55 10.87 -2.44
CA ARG A 84 14.95 10.57 -2.76
C ARG A 84 15.30 10.90 -4.21
N ILE A 85 14.42 10.60 -5.17
CA ILE A 85 14.63 10.96 -6.58
C ILE A 85 14.66 12.47 -6.75
N ASN A 86 13.78 13.19 -6.05
CA ASN A 86 13.75 14.65 -6.13
C ASN A 86 15.05 15.28 -5.60
N GLU A 87 15.70 14.65 -4.62
CA GLU A 87 16.98 15.07 -4.03
C GLU A 87 18.22 14.83 -4.92
N PHE A 88 18.08 14.05 -6.00
CA PHE A 88 19.17 13.83 -6.96
C PHE A 88 19.73 15.17 -7.47
N LYS A 89 21.05 15.30 -7.58
CA LYS A 89 21.73 16.56 -7.86
C LYS A 89 22.14 16.70 -9.33
N TYR A 90 22.39 15.58 -9.99
CA TYR A 90 23.00 15.57 -11.32
C TYR A 90 21.97 15.34 -12.42
N LEU A 91 20.88 14.63 -12.15
CA LEU A 91 19.77 14.48 -13.09
C LEU A 91 18.98 15.78 -13.29
N PRO A 92 18.63 16.13 -14.53
CA PRO A 92 17.76 17.26 -14.82
C PRO A 92 16.32 16.98 -14.36
N MET A 93 15.56 18.04 -14.09
CA MET A 93 14.19 17.93 -13.56
C MET A 93 13.26 17.08 -14.44
N ALA A 94 13.40 17.14 -15.75
CA ALA A 94 12.59 16.35 -16.68
C ALA A 94 12.80 14.85 -16.50
N GLU A 95 14.04 14.41 -16.29
CA GLU A 95 14.36 12.99 -16.07
C GLU A 95 13.92 12.53 -14.68
N LYS A 96 14.08 13.38 -13.65
CA LYS A 96 13.53 13.10 -12.31
C LYS A 96 12.02 12.84 -12.36
N ASN A 97 11.28 13.69 -13.09
CA ASN A 97 9.83 13.52 -13.24
C ASN A 97 9.49 12.19 -13.93
N GLN A 98 10.23 11.81 -14.97
CA GLN A 98 10.02 10.52 -15.63
C GLN A 98 10.26 9.33 -14.69
N TRP A 99 11.28 9.41 -13.82
CA TRP A 99 11.51 8.37 -12.82
C TRP A 99 10.40 8.32 -11.77
N ILE A 100 9.95 9.48 -11.28
CA ILE A 100 8.81 9.58 -10.34
C ILE A 100 7.55 8.97 -10.97
N GLU A 101 7.23 9.28 -12.22
CA GLU A 101 6.08 8.70 -12.93
C GLU A 101 6.18 7.18 -13.04
N LYS A 102 7.37 6.64 -13.29
CA LYS A 102 7.61 5.18 -13.31
C LYS A 102 7.40 4.54 -11.94
N VAL A 103 7.87 5.17 -10.86
CA VAL A 103 7.66 4.69 -9.49
C VAL A 103 6.17 4.68 -9.14
N ILE A 104 5.43 5.75 -9.49
CA ILE A 104 3.98 5.84 -9.27
C ILE A 104 3.21 4.74 -10.03
N ALA A 105 3.70 4.33 -11.20
CA ALA A 105 3.08 3.28 -12.00
C ALA A 105 3.38 1.84 -11.51
N CYS A 106 4.15 1.68 -10.43
CA CYS A 106 4.44 0.36 -9.86
C CYS A 106 3.31 -0.13 -8.96
N ASP A 107 2.87 -1.38 -9.18
CA ASP A 107 1.81 -2.00 -8.38
C ASP A 107 2.31 -2.60 -7.05
N LEU A 108 3.63 -2.73 -6.88
CA LEU A 108 4.27 -3.40 -5.74
C LEU A 108 5.44 -2.59 -5.17
N PRO A 109 5.62 -2.57 -3.83
CA PRO A 109 6.76 -1.90 -3.18
C PRO A 109 8.13 -2.34 -3.72
N GLU A 110 8.31 -3.64 -3.97
CA GLU A 110 9.58 -4.16 -4.49
C GLU A 110 9.88 -3.65 -5.90
N SER A 111 8.83 -3.38 -6.69
CA SER A 111 8.96 -2.79 -8.02
C SER A 111 9.29 -1.30 -7.94
N MET A 112 8.75 -0.59 -6.94
CA MET A 112 9.12 0.80 -6.65
C MET A 112 10.60 0.90 -6.27
N ASP A 113 11.07 0.03 -5.38
CA ASP A 113 12.47 -0.02 -4.94
C ASP A 113 13.44 -0.37 -6.09
N ALA A 114 13.05 -1.31 -6.95
CA ALA A 114 13.82 -1.65 -8.15
C ALA A 114 13.92 -0.44 -9.10
N THR A 115 12.80 0.23 -9.36
CA THR A 115 12.76 1.45 -10.21
C THR A 115 13.60 2.58 -9.61
N TYR A 116 13.54 2.77 -8.29
CA TYR A 116 14.40 3.73 -7.59
C TYR A 116 15.89 3.39 -7.76
N THR A 117 16.24 2.10 -7.69
CA THR A 117 17.64 1.64 -7.86
C THR A 117 18.14 1.97 -9.27
N GLU A 118 17.34 1.75 -10.30
CA GLU A 118 17.68 2.15 -11.68
C GLU A 118 17.85 3.68 -11.80
N ALA A 119 16.97 4.46 -11.17
CA ALA A 119 17.08 5.92 -11.16
C ALA A 119 18.37 6.39 -10.46
N LEU A 120 18.77 5.72 -9.37
CA LEU A 120 20.02 5.99 -8.65
C LEU A 120 21.26 5.67 -9.50
N GLU A 121 21.22 4.60 -10.29
CA GLU A 121 22.28 4.28 -11.26
C GLU A 121 22.43 5.39 -12.30
N ALA A 122 21.32 5.88 -12.87
CA ALA A 122 21.33 6.99 -13.81
C ALA A 122 21.92 8.29 -13.20
N GLU A 123 21.58 8.60 -11.94
CA GLU A 123 22.17 9.73 -11.20
C GLU A 123 23.70 9.58 -11.04
N ASN A 124 24.17 8.37 -10.74
CA ASN A 124 25.61 8.10 -10.61
C ASN A 124 26.34 8.24 -11.96
N GLU A 125 25.74 7.78 -13.05
CA GLU A 125 26.29 7.94 -14.40
C GLU A 125 26.36 9.41 -14.82
N ALA A 126 25.31 10.19 -14.56
CA ALA A 126 25.29 11.63 -14.81
C ALA A 126 26.40 12.35 -14.01
N SER A 127 26.57 11.99 -12.74
CA SER A 127 27.65 12.51 -11.89
C SER A 127 29.04 12.24 -12.48
N ASN A 128 29.29 11.00 -12.93
CA ASN A 128 30.56 10.59 -13.52
C ASN A 128 30.85 11.36 -14.81
N THR A 129 29.83 11.54 -15.67
CA THR A 129 29.95 12.28 -16.92
C THR A 129 30.33 13.75 -16.68
N ILE A 130 29.69 14.40 -15.70
CA ILE A 130 30.03 15.78 -15.30
C ILE A 130 31.47 15.86 -14.77
N ARG A 131 31.90 14.86 -13.98
CA ARG A 131 33.27 14.81 -13.45
C ARG A 131 34.31 14.63 -14.54
N GLU A 132 34.06 13.78 -15.54
CA GLU A 132 34.97 13.55 -16.66
C GLU A 132 35.08 14.74 -17.61
N THR A 133 33.96 15.38 -17.92
CA THR A 133 33.94 16.61 -18.73
C THR A 133 34.66 17.76 -18.02
N SER A 134 34.48 17.88 -16.70
CA SER A 134 35.22 18.86 -15.89
C SER A 134 36.73 18.63 -15.91
N LYS A 135 37.20 17.37 -15.84
CA LYS A 135 38.64 17.05 -15.94
C LYS A 135 39.22 17.38 -17.32
N ARG A 136 38.53 16.99 -18.40
CA ARG A 136 38.98 17.30 -19.78
C ARG A 136 39.03 18.80 -20.04
N SER A 137 38.10 19.56 -19.46
CA SER A 137 38.11 21.02 -19.58
C SER A 137 39.33 21.65 -18.91
N PHE A 138 39.89 21.03 -17.86
CA PHE A 138 41.07 21.53 -17.14
C PHE A 138 42.38 21.19 -17.88
N ASP A 139 42.50 19.98 -18.43
CA ASP A 139 43.70 19.53 -19.16
C ASP A 139 43.87 20.19 -20.56
N GLY A 140 42.86 20.93 -21.03
CA GLY A 140 42.85 21.63 -22.32
C GLY A 140 43.27 23.11 -22.28
N TRP A 141 43.53 23.71 -21.11
CA TRP A 141 43.99 25.11 -21.05
C TRP A 141 45.50 25.19 -21.26
N THR A 142 45.91 25.60 -22.46
CA THR A 142 47.22 26.25 -22.64
C THR A 142 47.12 27.63 -21.99
N ILE A 143 47.68 27.79 -20.79
CA ILE A 143 47.82 29.09 -20.15
C ILE A 143 48.88 29.87 -20.94
N PHE A 144 48.45 30.77 -21.82
CA PHE A 144 49.33 31.82 -22.33
C PHE A 144 49.50 32.86 -21.22
N ILE A 145 50.64 32.80 -20.55
CA ILE A 145 51.12 33.91 -19.72
C ILE A 145 51.90 34.81 -20.67
N ASP A 146 51.28 35.89 -21.11
CA ASP A 146 52.00 36.97 -21.79
C ASP A 146 53.01 37.57 -20.80
N TYR A 147 54.28 37.56 -21.22
CA TYR A 147 55.44 38.10 -20.49
C TYR A 147 55.43 39.63 -20.40
#